data_AF-X1NZ34-F1
#
_entry.id   AF-X1NZ34-F1
#
_cell.length_a   1.000
_cell.length_b   1.000
_cell.length_c   1.000
_cell.angle_alpha   90.00
_cell.angle_beta   90.00
_cell.angle_gamma   90.00
#
_symmetry.space_group_name_H-M   'P 1'
#
loop_
_entity.id
_entity.type
_entity.pdbx_description
1 polymer ?
#
loop_
_entity_poly.entity_id
_entity_poly.type
_entity_poly.pdbx_seq_one_letter_code
_entity_poly.pdbx_strand_id
1 'polypeptide(L)'
;ASELDFIRGITGFVINDKASNPKANIKNIACPSHGKYVDRSPCGTGTCAKMAALYAKGELGLGETYVTESIIGSLFWGKLIEEVTVGSFRAVLPEVTGRAFITGIHNFVIDEDDPFKYGFQV
;
A
#
# COMPACT_ATOMS: atom_id res chain seq x y z
N ALA A 1 14.76 -16.06 -11.10
CA ALA A 1 13.54 -16.67 -10.55
C ALA A 1 12.40 -16.38 -11.51
N SER A 2 11.62 -17.38 -11.90
CA SER A 2 10.39 -17.14 -12.69
C SER A 2 9.40 -16.35 -11.85
N GLU A 3 8.76 -15.35 -12.45
CA GLU A 3 7.71 -14.57 -11.80
C GLU A 3 6.55 -15.49 -11.39
N LEU A 4 6.02 -15.30 -10.18
CA LEU A 4 4.92 -16.11 -9.65
C LEU A 4 3.64 -15.76 -10.43
N ASP A 5 2.86 -16.77 -10.82
CA ASP A 5 1.69 -16.57 -11.69
C ASP A 5 0.66 -15.56 -11.12
N PHE A 6 0.57 -15.43 -9.80
CA PHE A 6 -0.34 -14.49 -9.15
C PHE A 6 0.09 -13.02 -9.24
N ILE A 7 1.33 -12.72 -9.66
CA ILE A 7 1.83 -11.35 -9.83
C ILE A 7 1.38 -10.77 -11.18
N ARG A 8 0.75 -11.58 -12.04
CA ARG A 8 0.26 -11.15 -13.35
C ARG A 8 -1.12 -10.47 -13.21
N GLY A 9 -1.18 -9.19 -13.55
CA GLY A 9 -2.42 -8.42 -13.69
C GLY A 9 -2.59 -7.28 -12.67
N ILE A 10 -3.74 -6.63 -12.72
CA ILE A 10 -4.09 -5.50 -11.84
C ILE A 10 -5.01 -6.01 -10.72
N THR A 11 -4.52 -6.00 -9.48
CA THR A 11 -5.25 -6.49 -8.29
C THR A 11 -6.00 -5.39 -7.54
N GLY A 12 -5.80 -4.13 -7.90
CA GLY A 12 -6.44 -2.98 -7.29
C GLY A 12 -6.02 -1.67 -7.96
N PHE A 13 -6.56 -0.57 -7.47
CA PHE A 13 -6.24 0.77 -7.97
C PHE A 13 -6.09 1.75 -6.81
N VAL A 14 -5.38 2.86 -7.05
CA VAL A 14 -5.18 3.93 -6.07
C VAL A 14 -5.71 5.23 -6.66
N ILE A 15 -6.67 5.85 -5.98
CA ILE A 15 -7.17 7.18 -6.33
C ILE A 15 -6.41 8.20 -5.48
N ASN A 16 -5.92 9.26 -6.12
CA ASN A 16 -5.16 10.30 -5.45
C ASN A 16 -5.92 11.63 -5.49
N ASP A 17 -5.72 12.45 -4.46
CA ASP A 17 -6.25 13.80 -4.32
C ASP A 17 -5.20 14.70 -3.63
N LYS A 18 -5.49 16.00 -3.57
CA LYS A 18 -4.68 16.97 -2.84
C LYS A 18 -4.62 16.58 -1.35
N ALA A 19 -3.42 16.65 -0.79
CA ALA A 19 -3.20 16.46 0.64
C ALA A 19 -4.02 17.46 1.48
N SER A 20 -4.67 16.96 2.53
CA SER A 20 -5.24 17.79 3.59
C SER A 20 -4.22 18.10 4.68
N ASN A 21 -3.26 17.19 4.90
CA ASN A 21 -2.19 17.39 5.87
C ASN A 21 -1.02 18.18 5.24
N PRO A 22 -0.52 19.27 5.86
CA PRO A 22 0.57 20.06 5.31
C PRO A 22 1.91 19.30 5.21
N LYS A 23 2.06 18.18 5.91
CA LYS A 23 3.25 17.33 5.82
C LYS A 23 3.19 16.34 4.65
N ALA A 24 2.02 16.14 4.04
CA ALA A 24 1.81 15.14 3.01
C ALA A 24 1.98 15.73 1.61
N ASN A 25 2.64 14.98 0.73
CA ASN A 25 2.74 15.33 -0.68
C ASN A 25 1.43 15.05 -1.42
N ILE A 26 0.71 14.01 -0.99
CA ILE A 26 -0.54 13.58 -1.61
C ILE A 26 -1.45 12.90 -0.60
N LYS A 27 -2.75 12.92 -0.87
CA LYS A 27 -3.73 12.05 -0.21
C LYS A 27 -4.18 10.96 -1.15
N ASN A 28 -4.37 9.75 -0.66
CA ASN A 28 -4.86 8.65 -1.47
C ASN A 28 -5.88 7.77 -0.76
N ILE A 29 -6.54 6.96 -1.57
CA ILE A 29 -7.35 5.83 -1.16
C ILE A 29 -7.02 4.66 -2.09
N ALA A 30 -6.53 3.57 -1.50
CA ALA A 30 -6.26 2.34 -2.24
C ALA A 30 -7.46 1.41 -2.16
N CYS A 31 -7.80 0.82 -3.30
CA CYS A 31 -8.94 -0.06 -3.50
C CYS A 31 -8.45 -1.44 -3.96
N PRO A 32 -7.93 -2.28 -3.04
CA PRO A 32 -7.45 -3.62 -3.36
C PRO A 32 -8.60 -4.59 -3.70
N SER A 33 -8.24 -5.81 -4.11
CA SER A 33 -9.19 -6.88 -4.47
C SER A 33 -10.21 -6.43 -5.53
N HIS A 34 -9.71 -5.81 -6.60
CA HIS A 34 -10.53 -5.26 -7.68
C HIS A 34 -11.60 -4.26 -7.18
N GLY A 35 -11.27 -3.50 -6.14
CA GLY A 35 -12.17 -2.48 -5.57
C GLY A 35 -13.20 -2.99 -4.57
N LYS A 36 -13.14 -4.27 -4.16
CA LYS A 36 -14.05 -4.82 -3.14
C LYS A 36 -13.80 -4.25 -1.73
N TYR A 37 -12.59 -3.78 -1.46
CA TYR A 37 -12.22 -3.22 -0.17
C TYR A 37 -11.57 -1.85 -0.34
N VAL A 38 -11.57 -1.10 0.75
CA VAL A 38 -10.86 0.18 0.88
C VAL A 38 -9.79 0.04 1.94
N ASP A 39 -8.56 0.40 1.59
CA ASP A 39 -7.46 0.52 2.54
C ASP A 39 -7.62 1.81 3.35
N ARG A 40 -7.58 1.67 4.69
CA ARG A 40 -7.63 2.81 5.61
C ARG A 40 -6.24 3.41 5.83
N SER A 41 -5.18 2.68 5.54
CA SER A 41 -3.82 3.20 5.53
C SER A 41 -3.54 3.92 4.20
N PRO A 42 -2.41 4.65 4.09
CA PRO A 42 -1.97 5.22 2.82
C PRO A 42 -1.58 4.18 1.75
N CYS A 43 -1.69 2.89 2.09
CA CYS A 43 -1.30 1.72 1.31
C CYS A 43 0.20 1.68 0.99
N GLY A 44 0.96 0.85 1.71
CA GLY A 44 2.42 0.77 1.56
C GLY A 44 2.87 0.46 0.14
N THR A 45 2.27 -0.55 -0.50
CA THR A 45 2.58 -0.90 -1.90
C THR A 45 2.13 0.18 -2.89
N GLY A 46 1.01 0.85 -2.61
CA GLY A 46 0.54 2.02 -3.37
C GLY A 46 1.53 3.19 -3.31
N THR A 47 2.04 3.50 -2.12
CA THR A 47 3.11 4.50 -1.92
C THR A 47 4.37 4.11 -2.68
N CYS A 48 4.82 2.86 -2.61
CA CYS A 48 5.98 2.37 -3.38
C CYS A 48 5.78 2.55 -4.89
N ALA A 49 4.62 2.15 -5.43
CA ALA A 49 4.31 2.28 -6.85
C ALA A 49 4.28 3.76 -7.28
N LYS A 50 3.72 4.64 -6.45
CA LYS A 50 3.72 6.09 -6.70
C LYS A 50 5.13 6.68 -6.72
N MET A 51 5.97 6.33 -5.74
CA MET A 51 7.36 6.79 -5.70
C MET A 51 8.15 6.30 -6.91
N ALA A 52 8.02 5.03 -7.29
CA ALA A 52 8.67 4.48 -8.49
C ALA A 52 8.24 5.22 -9.76
N ALA A 53 6.95 5.54 -9.91
CA ALA A 53 6.45 6.32 -11.04
C ALA A 53 6.97 7.76 -11.06
N LEU A 54 7.11 8.41 -9.90
CA LEU A 54 7.70 9.75 -9.79
C LEU A 54 9.19 9.74 -10.12
N TYR A 55 9.94 8.74 -9.63
CA TYR A 55 11.35 8.56 -9.93
C TYR A 55 11.60 8.35 -11.42
N ALA A 56 10.79 7.51 -12.07
CA ALA A 56 10.87 7.29 -13.52
C ALA A 56 10.64 8.58 -14.33
N LYS A 57 9.92 9.57 -13.77
CA LYS A 57 9.69 10.89 -14.37
C LYS A 57 10.73 11.94 -13.95
N GLY A 58 11.65 11.62 -13.04
CA GLY A 58 12.59 12.59 -12.47
C GLY A 58 11.96 13.56 -11.47
N GLU A 59 10.76 13.26 -10.96
CA GLU A 59 10.00 14.10 -10.02
C GLU A 59 10.29 13.75 -8.54
N LEU A 60 11.02 12.66 -8.27
CA LEU A 60 11.43 12.23 -6.94
C LEU A 60 12.83 11.62 -7.02
N GLY A 61 13.77 12.09 -6.19
CA GLY A 61 15.14 11.58 -6.13
C GLY A 61 15.34 10.39 -5.19
N LEU A 62 16.53 9.77 -5.23
CA LEU A 62 16.96 8.84 -4.19
C LEU A 62 17.17 9.60 -2.87
N GLY A 63 16.80 8.99 -1.75
CA GLY A 63 16.88 9.59 -0.41
C GLY A 63 15.86 10.69 -0.12
N GLU A 64 15.09 11.13 -1.11
CA GLU A 64 14.05 12.15 -0.94
C GLU A 64 12.85 11.58 -0.19
N THR A 65 12.36 12.34 0.80
CA THR A 65 11.19 11.92 1.60
C THR A 65 9.90 12.20 0.84
N TYR A 66 9.08 11.17 0.72
CA TYR A 66 7.73 11.24 0.15
C TYR A 66 6.69 10.81 1.18
N VAL A 67 5.77 11.70 1.51
CA VAL A 67 4.74 11.47 2.54
C VAL A 67 3.38 11.30 1.90
N THR A 68 2.73 10.18 2.19
CA THR A 68 1.37 9.86 1.68
C THR A 68 0.37 9.88 2.83
N GLU A 69 -0.73 10.61 2.64
CA GLU A 69 -1.88 10.67 3.54
C GLU A 69 -2.98 9.70 3.10
N SER A 70 -3.64 9.03 4.04
CA SER A 70 -4.79 8.15 3.76
C SER A 70 -6.12 8.88 3.81
N ILE A 71 -7.20 8.19 3.41
CA ILE A 71 -8.58 8.68 3.54
C ILE A 71 -8.95 9.09 4.98
N ILE A 72 -8.36 8.44 6.01
CA ILE A 72 -8.59 8.77 7.43
C ILE A 72 -7.53 9.70 8.03
N GLY A 73 -6.61 10.25 7.23
CA GLY A 73 -5.58 11.20 7.66
C GLY A 73 -4.34 10.59 8.30
N SER A 74 -4.18 9.26 8.28
CA SER A 74 -2.93 8.61 8.69
C SER A 74 -1.83 8.85 7.65
N LEU A 75 -0.56 8.81 8.09
CA LEU A 75 0.60 9.13 7.25
C LEU A 75 1.57 7.95 7.16
N PHE A 76 2.13 7.75 5.97
CA PHE A 76 3.32 6.94 5.73
C PHE A 76 4.42 7.81 5.15
N TRP A 77 5.65 7.53 5.56
CA TRP A 77 6.86 8.17 5.05
C TRP A 77 7.59 7.17 4.18
N GLY A 78 7.85 7.53 2.94
CA GLY A 78 8.60 6.73 1.99
C GLY A 78 9.88 7.42 1.55
N LYS A 79 10.85 6.62 1.12
CA LYS A 79 12.01 7.08 0.35
C LYS A 79 12.45 5.97 -0.59
N LEU A 80 13.10 6.34 -1.69
CA LEU A 80 13.77 5.40 -2.56
C LEU A 80 15.24 5.33 -2.16
N ILE A 81 15.74 4.14 -1.86
CA ILE A 81 17.09 3.95 -1.31
C ILE A 81 18.11 3.90 -2.44
N GLU A 82 17.87 3.06 -3.43
CA GLU A 82 18.77 2.85 -4.56
C GLU A 82 18.01 2.34 -5.78
N GLU A 83 18.66 2.42 -6.94
CA GLU A 83 18.21 1.77 -8.16
C GLU A 83 18.72 0.33 -8.19
N VAL A 84 17.85 -0.59 -8.59
CA VAL A 84 18.15 -2.02 -8.69
C VAL A 84 17.63 -2.59 -10.00
N THR A 85 18.04 -3.80 -10.35
CA THR A 85 17.51 -4.54 -11.49
C THR A 85 16.74 -5.76 -11.02
N VAL A 86 15.50 -5.93 -11.47
CA VAL A 86 14.66 -7.10 -11.19
C VAL A 86 14.35 -7.80 -12.52
N GLY A 87 15.02 -8.92 -12.77
CA GLY A 87 14.94 -9.57 -14.09
C GLY A 87 15.49 -8.65 -15.17
N SER A 88 14.66 -8.31 -16.16
CA SER A 88 15.00 -7.35 -17.22
C SER A 88 14.52 -5.91 -16.92
N PHE A 89 13.92 -5.66 -15.76
CA PHE A 89 13.33 -4.36 -15.43
C PHE A 89 14.28 -3.51 -14.57
N ARG A 90 14.41 -2.24 -14.95
CA ARG A 90 14.93 -1.19 -14.08
C ARG A 90 13.92 -0.94 -12.96
N ALA A 91 14.36 -0.97 -11.71
CA ALA A 91 13.52 -0.85 -10.53
C ALA A 91 14.18 0.02 -9.47
N VAL A 92 13.43 0.36 -8.43
CA VAL A 92 13.94 1.10 -7.26
C VAL A 92 13.61 0.33 -6.00
N LEU A 93 14.46 0.44 -4.98
CA LEU A 93 14.26 -0.15 -3.67
C LEU A 93 13.55 0.85 -2.74
N PRO A 94 12.24 0.71 -2.48
CA PRO A 94 11.53 1.61 -1.58
C PRO A 94 11.67 1.19 -0.11
N GLU A 95 11.77 2.18 0.78
CA GLU A 95 11.52 2.02 2.21
C GLU A 95 10.21 2.73 2.55
N VAL A 96 9.36 2.10 3.36
CA VAL A 96 8.13 2.69 3.88
C VAL A 96 8.12 2.58 5.40
N THR A 97 7.90 3.71 6.07
CA THR A 97 7.79 3.83 7.52
C THR A 97 6.35 4.18 7.89
N GLY A 98 5.80 3.41 8.82
CA GLY A 98 4.49 3.62 9.42
C GLY A 98 4.49 3.24 10.90
N ARG A 99 3.31 3.25 11.52
CA ARG A 99 3.13 2.80 12.90
C ARG A 99 1.94 1.88 13.01
N ALA A 100 2.11 0.80 13.76
CA ALA A 100 1.05 -0.13 14.12
C ALA A 100 0.82 -0.13 15.63
N PHE A 101 -0.33 -0.62 16.06
CA PHE A 101 -0.73 -0.70 17.46
C PHE A 101 -1.34 -2.07 17.76
N ILE A 102 -1.08 -2.59 18.95
CA ILE A 102 -1.79 -3.76 19.46
C ILE A 102 -3.25 -3.34 19.74
N THR A 103 -4.20 -3.98 19.08
CA THR A 103 -5.64 -3.69 19.25
C THR A 103 -6.35 -4.71 20.14
N GLY A 104 -5.74 -5.87 20.37
CA GLY A 104 -6.32 -6.93 21.19
C GLY A 104 -5.50 -8.21 21.14
N ILE A 105 -5.82 -9.12 22.06
CA ILE A 105 -5.37 -10.51 22.07
C ILE A 105 -6.64 -11.34 21.96
N HIS A 106 -6.78 -12.10 20.88
CA HIS A 106 -8.04 -12.77 20.52
C HIS A 106 -7.87 -14.29 20.57
N ASN A 107 -8.86 -14.98 21.14
CA ASN A 107 -9.05 -16.42 21.00
C ASN A 107 -10.31 -16.64 20.14
N PHE A 108 -10.12 -16.92 18.86
CA PHE A 108 -11.22 -17.26 17.96
C PHE A 108 -11.58 -18.75 18.11
N VAL A 109 -12.86 -19.05 18.22
CA VAL A 109 -13.40 -20.42 18.36
C VAL A 109 -14.45 -20.62 17.28
N ILE A 110 -14.42 -21.77 16.62
CA ILE A 110 -15.35 -22.17 15.56
C ILE A 110 -16.10 -23.40 16.07
N ASP A 111 -17.40 -23.26 16.31
CA ASP A 111 -18.27 -24.39 16.66
C ASP A 111 -18.69 -25.12 15.38
N GLU A 112 -18.77 -26.45 15.42
CA GLU A 112 -19.17 -27.24 14.26
C GLU A 112 -20.65 -27.06 13.92
N ASP A 113 -21.48 -26.76 14.92
CA ASP A 113 -22.93 -26.56 14.78
C ASP A 113 -23.30 -25.11 14.43
N ASP A 114 -22.34 -24.18 14.36
CA ASP A 114 -22.59 -22.78 13.97
C ASP A 114 -22.89 -22.68 12.45
N PRO A 115 -24.10 -22.23 12.04
CA PRO A 115 -24.46 -22.10 10.63
C PRO A 115 -23.66 -21.03 9.87
N PHE A 116 -22.94 -20.14 10.57
CA PHE A 116 -22.14 -19.06 10.00
C PHE A 116 -20.65 -19.17 10.33
N LYS A 117 -20.17 -20.38 10.63
CA LYS A 117 -18.81 -20.66 11.14
C LYS A 117 -17.64 -20.20 10.24
N TYR A 118 -17.89 -19.88 8.96
CA TYR A 118 -16.92 -19.32 8.02
C TYR A 118 -17.20 -17.87 7.60
N GLY A 119 -18.08 -17.19 8.34
CA GLY A 119 -18.50 -15.83 8.07
C GLY A 119 -19.49 -15.72 6.91
N PHE A 120 -19.90 -14.49 6.64
CA PHE A 120 -20.78 -14.09 5.54
C PHE A 120 -20.44 -12.66 5.10
N GLN A 121 -20.92 -12.27 3.94
CA GLN A 121 -20.83 -10.91 3.43
C GLN A 121 -22.24 -10.41 3.08
N VAL A 122 -22.54 -9.16 3.43
CA VAL A 122 -23.82 -8.50 3.14
C VAL A 122 -23.71 -7.56 1.94
#